data_AF-A0A735MEY4-F1
#
_entry.id   AF-A0A735MEY4-F1
#
_cell.length_a   1.000
_cell.length_b   1.000
_cell.length_c   1.000
_cell.angle_alpha   90.00
_cell.angle_beta   90.00
_cell.angle_gamma   90.00
#
_symmetry.space_group_name_H-M   'P 1'
#
loop_
_entity.id
_entity.type
_entity.pdbx_description
1 polymer ?
#
loop_
_entity_poly.entity_id
_entity_poly.type
_entity_poly.pdbx_seq_one_letter_code
_entity_poly.pdbx_strand_id
1 'polypeptide(L)'
;WVPPSPEVRKLRALLRQRDALREDVQRTVNRLEKANSTSTPQEVIRSLERMKSWLNEELARIEKLITDHTDNDPGLKADLDLLKSIKGVKDQVGREMLALLKDGTFKSASQVAAYLGLTPVEKTSGSSVRGRPHMSKTGPSGVRAKLYVAALTASRWNKQAKAIYERLVAK
;
A
#
# COMPACT_ATOMS: atom_id res chain seq x y z
N TRP A 1 -8.75 -7.19 -24.11
CA TRP A 1 -8.22 -6.39 -22.99
C TRP A 1 -8.83 -5.00 -23.10
N VAL A 2 -9.40 -4.47 -22.02
CA VAL A 2 -10.00 -3.12 -21.98
C VAL A 2 -9.15 -2.27 -21.03
N PRO A 3 -8.64 -1.11 -21.46
CA PRO A 3 -7.85 -0.27 -20.57
C PRO A 3 -8.74 0.31 -19.46
N PRO A 4 -8.22 0.43 -18.22
CA PRO A 4 -8.93 1.14 -17.16
C PRO A 4 -9.19 2.60 -17.54
N SER A 5 -10.22 3.19 -16.94
CA SER A 5 -10.64 4.57 -17.22
C SER A 5 -9.49 5.58 -16.99
N PRO A 6 -9.52 6.74 -17.67
CA PRO A 6 -8.51 7.79 -17.49
C PRO A 6 -8.30 8.17 -16.02
N GLU A 7 -9.38 8.28 -15.26
CA GLU A 7 -9.35 8.64 -13.84
C GLU A 7 -8.61 7.60 -12.99
N VAL A 8 -8.82 6.31 -13.26
CA VAL A 8 -8.13 5.22 -12.54
C VAL A 8 -6.66 5.16 -12.94
N ARG A 9 -6.33 5.38 -14.22
CA ARG A 9 -4.95 5.45 -14.70
C ARG A 9 -4.18 6.60 -14.06
N LYS A 10 -4.80 7.78 -13.97
CA LYS A 10 -4.21 8.95 -13.30
C LYS A 10 -4.00 8.69 -11.81
N LEU A 11 -4.98 8.13 -11.11
CA LEU A 11 -4.84 7.76 -9.70
C LEU A 11 -3.66 6.80 -9.48
N ARG A 12 -3.52 5.76 -10.32
CA ARG A 12 -2.39 4.81 -10.27
C ARG A 12 -1.04 5.48 -10.46
N ALA A 13 -0.93 6.38 -11.45
CA ALA A 13 0.31 7.09 -11.71
C ALA A 13 0.71 7.96 -10.51
N LEU A 14 -0.25 8.70 -9.93
CA LEU A 14 -0.01 9.52 -8.75
C LEU A 14 0.37 8.69 -7.52
N LEU A 15 -0.29 7.55 -7.27
CA LEU A 15 0.04 6.66 -6.16
C LEU A 15 1.47 6.09 -6.29
N ARG A 16 1.86 5.67 -7.49
CA ARG A 16 3.23 5.20 -7.77
C ARG A 16 4.26 6.30 -7.54
N GLN A 17 3.97 7.51 -8.01
CA GLN A 17 4.86 8.66 -7.82
C GLN A 17 5.01 9.01 -6.33
N ARG A 18 3.91 9.01 -5.57
CA ARG A 18 3.95 9.22 -4.12
C ARG A 18 4.85 8.19 -3.42
N ASP A 19 4.71 6.91 -3.78
CA ASP A 19 5.49 5.84 -3.16
C ASP A 19 6.98 5.97 -3.51
N ALA A 20 7.32 6.31 -4.76
CA ALA A 20 8.70 6.59 -5.17
C ALA A 20 9.30 7.79 -4.41
N LEU A 21 8.57 8.91 -4.32
CA LEU A 21 9.01 10.08 -3.57
C LEU A 21 9.23 9.76 -2.08
N ARG A 22 8.37 8.93 -1.48
CA ARG A 22 8.53 8.52 -0.09
C ARG A 22 9.80 7.69 0.12
N GLU A 23 10.14 6.80 -0.82
CA GLU A 23 11.41 6.08 -0.81
C GLU A 23 12.61 7.02 -0.96
N ASP A 24 12.50 8.04 -1.82
CA ASP A 24 13.55 9.04 -2.04
C ASP A 24 13.76 9.93 -0.80
N VAL A 25 12.68 10.34 -0.14
CA VAL A 25 12.73 11.02 1.17
C VAL A 25 13.49 10.17 2.17
N GLN A 26 13.11 8.90 2.33
CA GLN A 26 13.76 8.00 3.29
C GLN A 26 15.25 7.81 2.96
N ARG A 27 15.57 7.62 1.67
CA ARG A 27 16.96 7.49 1.22
C ARG A 27 17.77 8.74 1.55
N THR A 28 17.18 9.91 1.37
CA THR A 28 17.84 11.20 1.64
C THR A 28 18.01 11.44 3.13
N VAL A 29 17.02 11.08 3.95
CA VAL A 29 17.11 11.12 5.42
C VAL A 29 18.24 10.24 5.93
N ASN A 30 18.32 8.99 5.46
CA ASN A 30 19.39 8.06 5.85
C ASN A 30 20.79 8.60 5.44
N ARG A 31 20.90 9.21 4.26
CA ARG A 31 22.15 9.85 3.80
C ARG A 31 22.52 11.05 4.67
N LEU A 32 21.55 11.88 5.04
CA LEU A 32 21.77 13.05 5.88
C LEU A 32 22.21 12.64 7.31
N GLU A 33 21.56 11.63 7.89
CA GLU A 33 21.96 11.06 9.19
C GLU A 33 23.41 10.56 9.15
N LYS A 34 23.78 9.83 8.10
CA LYS A 34 25.16 9.35 7.92
C LYS A 34 26.15 10.50 7.72
N ALA A 35 25.81 11.50 6.91
CA ALA A 35 26.64 12.67 6.67
C ALA A 35 26.91 13.44 7.96
N ASN A 36 25.89 13.66 8.79
CA ASN A 36 26.01 14.32 10.10
C ASN A 36 26.82 13.52 11.12
N SER A 37 26.95 12.20 10.94
CA SER A 37 27.69 11.31 11.83
C SER A 37 29.14 11.05 11.38
N THR A 38 29.62 11.74 10.34
CA THR A 38 30.96 11.56 9.76
C THR A 38 31.57 12.91 9.42
N SER A 39 32.86 12.94 9.08
CA SER A 39 33.55 14.14 8.61
C SER A 39 33.16 14.50 7.16
N THR A 40 31.87 14.75 6.93
CA THR A 40 31.33 15.15 5.62
C THR A 40 31.37 16.69 5.49
N PRO A 41 31.79 17.26 4.34
CA PRO A 41 31.77 18.70 4.12
C PRO A 41 30.38 19.33 4.27
N GLN A 42 30.32 20.55 4.80
CA GLN A 42 29.07 21.26 5.10
C GLN A 42 28.25 21.56 3.85
N GLU A 43 28.89 21.74 2.70
CA GLU A 43 28.23 21.95 1.41
C GLU A 43 27.38 20.74 1.01
N VAL A 44 27.86 19.52 1.31
CA VAL A 44 27.14 18.27 1.04
C VAL A 44 25.95 18.13 1.98
N ILE A 45 26.12 18.44 3.26
CA ILE A 45 25.03 18.42 4.26
C ILE A 45 23.91 19.39 3.84
N ARG A 46 24.25 20.65 3.54
CA ARG A 46 23.28 21.66 3.06
C ARG A 46 22.60 21.25 1.75
N SER A 47 23.30 20.56 0.86
CA SER A 47 22.71 20.02 -0.37
C SER A 47 21.66 18.94 -0.06
N LEU A 48 21.96 18.01 0.85
CA LEU A 48 21.02 16.98 1.30
C LEU A 48 19.80 17.57 2.03
N GLU A 49 19.99 18.60 2.84
CA GLU A 49 18.89 19.31 3.51
C GLU A 49 17.94 19.98 2.52
N ARG A 50 18.49 20.70 1.52
CA ARG A 50 17.69 21.30 0.44
C ARG A 50 16.91 20.25 -0.33
N MET A 51 17.55 19.13 -0.69
CA MET A 51 16.90 18.04 -1.40
C MET A 51 15.80 17.39 -0.55
N LYS A 52 16.03 17.20 0.75
CA LYS A 52 15.01 16.71 1.69
C LYS A 52 13.82 17.65 1.76
N SER A 53 14.03 18.97 1.84
CA SER A 53 12.94 19.96 1.86
C SER A 53 12.09 19.85 0.59
N TRP A 54 12.76 19.92 -0.56
CA TRP A 54 12.09 19.83 -1.86
C TRP A 54 11.30 18.52 -2.03
N LEU A 55 11.89 17.38 -1.67
CA LEU A 55 11.21 16.08 -1.75
C LEU A 55 9.96 16.02 -0.86
N ASN A 56 10.00 16.62 0.34
CA ASN A 56 8.83 16.67 1.22
C ASN A 56 7.73 17.58 0.66
N GLU A 57 8.09 18.74 0.12
CA GLU A 57 7.15 19.66 -0.53
C GLU A 57 6.48 18.99 -1.75
N GLU A 58 7.28 18.31 -2.57
CA GLU A 58 6.79 17.58 -3.74
C GLU A 58 5.91 16.40 -3.34
N LEU A 59 6.27 15.66 -2.29
CA LEU A 59 5.43 14.60 -1.74
C LEU A 59 4.07 15.15 -1.26
N ALA A 60 4.06 16.25 -0.52
CA ALA A 60 2.84 16.90 -0.07
C ALA A 60 1.97 17.39 -1.25
N ARG A 61 2.60 17.94 -2.29
CA ARG A 61 1.92 18.34 -3.54
C ARG A 61 1.25 17.14 -4.22
N ILE A 62 1.96 16.02 -4.34
CA ILE A 62 1.40 14.78 -4.93
C ILE A 62 0.27 14.21 -4.06
N GLU A 63 0.41 14.22 -2.73
CA GLU A 63 -0.65 13.77 -1.82
C GLU A 63 -1.93 14.64 -1.93
N LYS A 64 -1.76 15.95 -2.11
CA LYS A 64 -2.87 16.86 -2.42
C LYS A 64 -3.51 16.53 -3.76
N LEU A 65 -2.72 16.36 -4.83
CA LEU A 65 -3.24 15.98 -6.14
C LEU A 65 -4.01 14.66 -6.13
N ILE A 66 -3.56 13.67 -5.36
CA ILE A 66 -4.29 12.41 -5.17
C ILE A 66 -5.64 12.67 -4.53
N THR A 67 -5.66 13.50 -3.48
CA THR A 67 -6.88 13.83 -2.74
C THR A 67 -7.87 14.57 -3.62
N ASP A 68 -7.44 15.66 -4.25
CA ASP A 68 -8.25 16.45 -5.17
C ASP A 68 -8.79 15.59 -6.32
N HIS A 69 -7.95 14.70 -6.88
CA HIS A 69 -8.37 13.78 -7.94
C HIS A 69 -9.46 12.80 -7.50
N THR A 70 -9.34 12.25 -6.29
CA THR A 70 -10.37 11.34 -5.75
C THR A 70 -11.64 12.06 -5.32
N ASP A 71 -11.53 13.29 -4.82
CA ASP A 71 -12.67 14.04 -4.30
C ASP A 71 -13.49 14.74 -5.39
N ASN A 72 -12.84 15.12 -6.50
CA ASN A 72 -13.50 15.79 -7.63
C ASN A 72 -14.12 14.82 -8.65
N ASP A 73 -13.87 13.51 -8.54
CA ASP A 73 -14.56 12.49 -9.34
C ASP A 73 -15.63 11.80 -8.48
N PRO A 74 -16.94 12.00 -8.76
CA PRO A 74 -18.02 11.43 -7.94
C PRO A 74 -17.99 9.91 -7.85
N GLY A 75 -17.54 9.22 -8.91
CA GLY A 75 -17.47 7.76 -8.93
C GLY A 75 -16.34 7.21 -8.06
N LEU A 76 -15.15 7.78 -8.17
CA LEU A 76 -14.01 7.45 -7.32
C LEU A 76 -14.29 7.79 -5.86
N LYS A 77 -14.92 8.94 -5.59
CA LYS A 77 -15.28 9.36 -4.24
C LYS A 77 -16.26 8.38 -3.59
N ALA A 78 -17.35 8.04 -4.28
CA ALA A 78 -18.36 7.12 -3.77
C ALA A 78 -17.76 5.74 -3.43
N ASP A 79 -16.92 5.20 -4.32
CA ASP A 79 -16.28 3.91 -4.09
C ASP A 79 -15.19 3.97 -3.00
N LEU A 80 -14.47 5.09 -2.89
CA LEU A 80 -13.50 5.30 -1.81
C LEU A 80 -14.20 5.37 -0.45
N ASP A 81 -15.34 6.07 -0.36
CA ASP A 81 -16.13 6.18 0.85
C ASP A 81 -16.74 4.83 1.24
N LEU A 82 -17.20 4.05 0.26
CA LEU A 82 -17.64 2.68 0.49
C LEU A 82 -16.51 1.81 1.07
N LEU A 83 -15.29 1.90 0.52
CA LEU A 83 -14.12 1.19 1.06
C LEU A 83 -13.79 1.65 2.49
N LYS A 84 -13.85 2.95 2.77
CA LYS A 84 -13.55 3.54 4.09
C LYS A 84 -14.61 3.23 5.15
N SER A 85 -15.81 2.80 4.76
CA SER A 85 -16.82 2.32 5.71
C SER A 85 -16.36 1.06 6.47
N ILE A 86 -15.39 0.31 5.92
CA ILE A 86 -14.79 -0.85 6.57
C ILE A 86 -13.81 -0.37 7.64
N LYS A 87 -14.15 -0.61 8.91
CA LYS A 87 -13.26 -0.30 10.04
C LYS A 87 -11.87 -0.94 9.85
N GLY A 88 -10.84 -0.09 9.81
CA GLY A 88 -9.46 -0.47 9.55
C GLY A 88 -8.95 -0.03 8.16
N VAL A 89 -9.86 0.27 7.23
CA VAL A 89 -9.53 0.87 5.94
C VAL A 89 -9.65 2.40 6.06
N LYS A 90 -8.58 3.11 5.69
CA LYS A 90 -8.52 4.58 5.62
C LYS A 90 -8.01 5.02 4.26
N ASP A 91 -7.86 6.32 4.01
CA ASP A 91 -7.54 6.89 2.70
C ASP A 91 -6.38 6.19 1.98
N GLN A 92 -5.28 5.91 2.67
CA GLN A 92 -4.13 5.27 2.02
C GLN A 92 -4.47 3.86 1.51
N VAL A 93 -5.03 3.00 2.34
CA VAL A 93 -5.41 1.63 1.96
C VAL A 93 -6.57 1.66 0.97
N GLY A 94 -7.56 2.52 1.21
CA GLY A 94 -8.72 2.71 0.36
C GLY A 94 -8.34 3.12 -1.06
N ARG A 95 -7.43 4.09 -1.23
CA ARG A 95 -6.98 4.55 -2.56
C ARG A 95 -6.19 3.48 -3.31
N GLU A 96 -5.37 2.70 -2.63
CA GLU A 96 -4.66 1.55 -3.24
C GLU A 96 -5.64 0.48 -3.70
N MET A 97 -6.59 0.11 -2.83
CA MET A 97 -7.60 -0.88 -3.17
C MET A 97 -8.53 -0.37 -4.26
N LEU A 98 -8.91 0.90 -4.26
CA LEU A 98 -9.68 1.54 -5.31
C LEU A 98 -8.96 1.43 -6.65
N ALA A 99 -7.69 1.85 -6.70
CA ALA A 99 -6.87 1.78 -7.90
C ALA A 99 -6.66 0.35 -8.41
N LEU A 100 -6.60 -0.64 -7.51
CA LEU A 100 -6.47 -2.06 -7.85
C LEU A 100 -7.78 -2.66 -8.37
N LEU A 101 -8.90 -2.43 -7.67
CA LEU A 101 -10.19 -3.06 -7.95
C LEU A 101 -10.87 -2.46 -9.18
N LYS A 102 -10.73 -1.16 -9.41
CA LYS A 102 -11.28 -0.45 -10.58
C LYS A 102 -10.63 -0.82 -11.91
N ASP A 103 -9.61 -1.69 -11.91
CA ASP A 103 -9.01 -2.22 -13.14
C ASP A 103 -9.96 -3.15 -13.91
N GLY A 104 -11.06 -3.60 -13.29
CA GLY A 104 -12.01 -4.53 -13.90
C GLY A 104 -11.43 -5.94 -14.12
N THR A 105 -10.23 -6.23 -13.61
CA THR A 105 -9.53 -7.50 -13.83
C THR A 105 -10.03 -8.63 -12.94
N PHE A 106 -10.63 -8.29 -11.80
CA PHE A 106 -11.04 -9.26 -10.78
C PHE A 106 -12.56 -9.45 -10.77
N LYS A 107 -12.99 -10.71 -10.74
CA LYS A 107 -14.41 -11.12 -10.63
C LYS A 107 -14.79 -11.54 -9.22
N SER A 108 -13.83 -11.80 -8.34
CA SER A 108 -14.09 -12.22 -6.96
C SER A 108 -13.00 -11.78 -5.99
N ALA A 109 -13.36 -11.68 -4.71
CA ALA A 109 -12.41 -11.37 -3.63
C ALA A 109 -11.28 -12.41 -3.54
N SER A 110 -11.56 -13.69 -3.83
CA SER A 110 -10.54 -14.75 -3.84
C SER A 110 -9.47 -14.51 -4.91
N GLN A 111 -9.84 -14.01 -6.08
CA GLN A 111 -8.86 -13.65 -7.13
C GLN A 111 -7.96 -12.48 -6.68
N VAL A 112 -8.55 -11.48 -6.02
CA VAL A 112 -7.78 -10.36 -5.45
C VAL A 112 -6.80 -10.87 -4.38
N ALA A 113 -7.26 -11.73 -3.47
CA ALA A 113 -6.41 -12.31 -2.42
C ALA A 113 -5.26 -13.14 -3.00
N ALA A 114 -5.51 -13.94 -4.04
CA ALA A 114 -4.49 -14.72 -4.73
C ALA A 114 -3.48 -13.81 -5.47
N TYR A 115 -3.97 -12.79 -6.19
CA TYR A 115 -3.12 -11.81 -6.88
C TYR A 115 -2.21 -11.06 -5.91
N LEU A 116 -2.76 -10.65 -4.76
CA LEU A 116 -2.00 -10.02 -3.70
C LEU A 116 -1.11 -11.00 -2.92
N GLY A 117 -1.15 -12.30 -3.23
CA GLY A 117 -0.34 -13.30 -2.55
C GLY A 117 -0.67 -13.48 -1.07
N LEU A 118 -1.92 -13.19 -0.66
CA LEU A 118 -2.43 -13.33 0.71
C LEU A 118 -2.86 -14.76 1.03
N THR A 119 -3.02 -15.61 0.01
CA THR A 119 -3.42 -17.01 0.17
C THR A 119 -2.25 -17.89 0.63
N PRO A 120 -2.50 -18.88 1.50
CA PRO A 120 -1.48 -19.86 1.86
C PRO A 120 -1.14 -20.74 0.65
N VAL A 121 0.11 -21.20 0.60
CA VAL A 121 0.64 -22.15 -0.37
C VAL A 121 1.15 -23.36 0.40
N GLU A 122 0.68 -24.54 0.01
CA GLU A 122 1.15 -25.81 0.53
C GLU A 122 2.41 -26.25 -0.21
N LYS A 123 3.35 -26.87 0.52
CA LYS A 123 4.56 -27.47 -0.06
C LYS A 123 4.54 -28.97 0.24
N THR A 124 3.71 -29.69 -0.51
CA THR A 124 3.55 -31.14 -0.38
C THR A 124 3.84 -31.83 -1.71
N SER A 125 4.61 -32.92 -1.67
CA SER A 125 4.88 -33.77 -2.83
C SER A 125 5.00 -35.23 -2.37
N GLY A 126 4.16 -36.09 -2.96
CA GLY A 126 4.03 -37.50 -2.57
C GLY A 126 3.78 -37.69 -1.08
N SER A 127 4.30 -38.80 -0.53
CA SER A 127 4.23 -39.12 0.90
C SER A 127 5.35 -38.50 1.73
N SER A 128 6.41 -37.98 1.09
CA SER A 128 7.68 -37.68 1.75
C SER A 128 7.96 -36.18 1.94
N VAL A 129 7.41 -35.30 1.10
CA VAL A 129 7.59 -33.85 1.25
C VAL A 129 6.37 -33.27 1.96
N ARG A 130 6.56 -32.79 3.19
CA ARG A 130 5.51 -32.16 4.02
C ARG A 130 6.03 -30.86 4.64
N GLY A 131 6.19 -29.84 3.81
CA GLY A 131 6.65 -28.53 4.24
C GLY A 131 5.56 -27.73 4.95
N ARG A 132 5.96 -26.83 5.86
CA ARG A 132 5.04 -25.90 6.53
C ARG A 132 4.36 -24.98 5.49
N PRO A 133 3.02 -24.86 5.50
CA PRO A 133 2.33 -23.90 4.65
C PRO A 133 2.80 -22.47 4.95
N HIS A 134 2.98 -21.67 3.91
CA HIS A 134 3.39 -20.27 4.03
C HIS A 134 2.56 -19.40 3.10
N MET A 135 2.53 -18.09 3.37
CA MET A 135 1.87 -17.13 2.48
C MET A 135 2.56 -17.11 1.12
N SER A 136 1.77 -17.09 0.03
CA SER A 136 2.25 -17.08 -1.37
C SER A 136 3.28 -15.99 -1.63
N LYS A 137 3.03 -14.78 -1.11
CA LYS A 137 3.85 -13.59 -1.34
C LYS A 137 3.99 -13.15 -2.81
N THR A 138 3.14 -13.62 -3.72
CA THR A 138 3.03 -13.10 -5.08
C THR A 138 2.46 -11.67 -5.08
N GLY A 139 2.69 -10.93 -6.16
CA GLY A 139 2.08 -9.60 -6.37
C GLY A 139 2.67 -8.48 -5.52
N PRO A 140 2.02 -7.30 -5.51
CA PRO A 140 2.59 -6.07 -4.97
C PRO A 140 2.76 -6.13 -3.45
N SER A 141 4.00 -6.22 -2.99
CA SER A 141 4.36 -6.26 -1.56
C SER A 141 3.90 -5.01 -0.80
N GLY A 142 3.95 -3.83 -1.43
CA GLY A 142 3.52 -2.58 -0.83
C GLY A 142 2.03 -2.56 -0.48
N VAL A 143 1.17 -3.12 -1.33
CA VAL A 143 -0.29 -3.22 -1.04
C VAL A 143 -0.54 -4.20 0.09
N ARG A 144 0.16 -5.35 0.10
CA ARG A 144 0.10 -6.31 1.22
C ARG A 144 0.50 -5.68 2.55
N ALA A 145 1.58 -4.91 2.59
CA ALA A 145 2.03 -4.24 3.81
C ALA A 145 0.98 -3.28 4.35
N LYS A 146 0.35 -2.49 3.46
CA LYS A 146 -0.75 -1.58 3.81
C LYS A 146 -1.98 -2.35 4.34
N LEU A 147 -2.35 -3.45 3.70
CA LEU A 147 -3.45 -4.31 4.15
C LEU A 147 -3.17 -5.01 5.49
N TYR A 148 -1.91 -5.37 5.77
CA TYR A 148 -1.54 -5.93 7.07
C TYR A 148 -1.81 -4.92 8.20
N VAL A 149 -1.40 -3.67 8.05
CA VAL A 149 -1.67 -2.61 9.04
C VAL A 149 -3.18 -2.35 9.18
N ALA A 150 -3.92 -2.38 8.07
CA ALA A 150 -5.38 -2.29 8.10
C ALA A 150 -6.01 -3.45 8.89
N ALA A 151 -5.52 -4.68 8.67
CA ALA A 151 -6.00 -5.88 9.35
C ALA A 151 -5.76 -5.85 10.87
N LEU A 152 -4.62 -5.30 11.33
CA LEU A 152 -4.35 -5.09 12.76
C LEU A 152 -5.36 -4.16 13.42
N THR A 153 -5.81 -3.13 12.70
CA THR A 153 -6.84 -2.21 13.20
C THR A 153 -8.21 -2.86 13.13
N ALA A 154 -8.51 -3.55 12.03
CA ALA A 154 -9.77 -4.25 11.84
C ALA A 154 -9.98 -5.36 12.87
N SER A 155 -8.96 -6.13 13.22
CA SER A 155 -9.07 -7.21 14.23
C SER A 155 -9.41 -6.71 15.63
N ARG A 156 -9.17 -5.43 15.92
CA ARG A 156 -9.55 -4.80 17.20
C ARG A 156 -10.95 -4.20 17.18
N TRP A 157 -11.30 -3.51 16.10
CA TRP A 157 -12.48 -2.62 16.06
C TRP A 157 -13.63 -3.11 15.17
N ASN A 158 -13.36 -4.02 14.23
CA ASN A 158 -14.36 -4.65 13.37
C ASN A 158 -14.76 -6.01 13.96
N LYS A 159 -16.02 -6.15 14.38
CA LYS A 159 -16.53 -7.36 15.03
C LYS A 159 -16.33 -8.63 14.19
N GLN A 160 -16.56 -8.55 12.88
CA GLN A 160 -16.43 -9.69 11.97
C GLN A 160 -14.96 -10.09 11.80
N ALA A 161 -14.08 -9.11 11.58
CA ALA A 161 -12.65 -9.37 11.45
C ALA A 161 -12.04 -9.90 12.76
N LYS A 162 -12.49 -9.37 13.91
CA LYS A 162 -12.10 -9.84 15.24
C LYS A 162 -12.47 -11.32 15.44
N ALA A 163 -13.71 -11.70 15.13
CA ALA A 163 -14.15 -13.09 15.25
C ALA A 163 -13.34 -14.05 14.37
N ILE A 164 -12.98 -13.64 13.14
CA ILE A 164 -12.11 -14.43 12.26
C ILE A 164 -10.71 -14.56 12.88
N TYR A 165 -10.14 -13.47 13.39
CA TYR A 165 -8.81 -13.46 14.00
C TYR A 165 -8.75 -14.37 15.23
N GLU A 166 -9.69 -14.23 16.16
CA GLU A 166 -9.76 -15.05 17.39
C GLU A 166 -9.89 -16.54 17.05
N ARG A 167 -10.72 -16.89 16.06
CA ARG A 167 -10.86 -18.28 15.58
C ARG A 167 -9.56 -18.83 14.98
N LEU A 168 -8.78 -18.00 14.30
CA LEU A 168 -7.50 -18.41 13.69
C LEU A 168 -6.38 -18.57 14.73
N VAL A 169 -6.39 -17.77 15.80
CA VAL A 169 -5.39 -17.85 16.88
C VAL A 169 -5.68 -18.99 17.86
N ALA A 170 -6.94 -19.39 18.03
CA ALA A 170 -7.32 -20.52 18.87
C ALA A 170 -6.95 -21.89 18.27
N LYS A 171 -6.36 -21.93 17.07
CA LYS A 171 -5.88 -23.14 16.37
C LYS A 171 -4.36 -23.21 16.41
#